data_AF-A0A967GXX6-F1
#
_entry.id   AF-A0A967GXX6-F1
#
_cell.length_a   1.000
_cell.length_b   1.000
_cell.length_c   1.000
_cell.angle_alpha   90.00
_cell.angle_beta   90.00
_cell.angle_gamma   90.00
#
_symmetry.space_group_name_H-M   'P 1'
#
loop_
_entity.id
_entity.type
_entity.pdbx_description
1 polymer ?
#
loop_
_entity_poly.entity_id
_entity_poly.type
_entity_poly.pdbx_seq_one_letter_code
_entity_poly.pdbx_strand_id
1 'polypeptide(L)' 'MPGMDGLEVAHHIQERFGDLAPGILILSSAAHPIPPDTASRLGIARVLTKPVKQSDLLDAITNLFG' A
#
# COMPACT_ATOMS: atom_id res chain seq x y z
N MET A 1 -3.68 -4.78 -12.03
CA MET A 1 -4.41 -3.98 -13.04
C MET A 1 -3.63 -4.16 -14.33
N PRO A 2 -4.26 -4.51 -15.46
CA PRO A 2 -3.52 -4.63 -16.71
C PRO A 2 -2.96 -3.25 -17.08
N GLY A 3 -1.63 -3.16 -17.21
CA GLY A 3 -0.94 -1.95 -17.64
C GLY A 3 -0.51 -0.96 -16.56
N MET A 4 -0.80 -1.18 -15.27
CA MET A 4 -0.37 -0.28 -14.18
C MET A 4 -0.09 -1.04 -12.89
N ASP A 5 1.07 -0.75 -12.27
CA ASP A 5 1.50 -1.33 -11.00
C ASP A 5 0.94 -0.55 -9.79
N GLY A 6 0.71 -1.23 -8.66
CA GLY A 6 0.24 -0.59 -7.42
C GLY A 6 1.24 0.43 -6.87
N LEU A 7 2.54 0.25 -7.11
CA LEU A 7 3.57 1.23 -6.75
C LEU A 7 3.49 2.50 -7.60
N GLU A 8 3.16 2.38 -8.88
CA GLU A 8 2.99 3.52 -9.78
C GLU A 8 1.79 4.38 -9.36
N VAL A 9 0.68 3.73 -8.97
CA VAL A 9 -0.46 4.43 -8.37
C VAL A 9 -0.08 5.15 -7.08
N ALA A 10 0.66 4.48 -6.19
CA ALA A 10 1.09 5.08 -4.93
C ALA A 10 1.99 6.31 -5.18
N HIS A 11 2.89 6.22 -6.16
CA HIS A 11 3.73 7.33 -6.58
C HIS A 11 2.90 8.52 -7.08
N HIS A 12 1.96 8.30 -8.01
CA HIS A 12 1.11 9.38 -8.51
C HIS A 12 0.22 10.02 -7.43
N ILE A 13 -0.25 9.24 -6.45
CA ILE A 13 -0.99 9.79 -5.30
C ILE A 13 -0.08 10.69 -4.48
N GLN A 14 1.14 10.25 -4.16
CA GLN A 14 2.11 11.06 -3.42
C GLN A 14 2.51 12.33 -4.19
N GLU A 15 2.79 12.24 -5.48
CA GLU A 15 3.11 13.41 -6.32
C GLU A 15 1.96 14.42 -6.37
N ARG A 16 0.71 13.95 -6.42
CA ARG A 16 -0.47 14.80 -6.57
C ARG A 16 -0.89 15.47 -5.26
N PHE A 17 -0.80 14.76 -4.14
CA PHE A 17 -1.38 15.20 -2.88
C PHE A 17 -0.35 15.52 -1.79
N GLY A 18 0.90 15.06 -1.92
CA GLY A 18 1.98 15.29 -0.95
C GLY A 18 1.53 14.92 0.47
N ASP A 19 1.67 15.87 1.40
CA ASP A 19 1.27 15.69 2.80
C ASP A 19 -0.24 15.44 3.00
N LEU A 20 -1.08 15.74 2.01
CA LEU A 20 -2.51 15.46 2.02
C LEU A 20 -2.86 14.11 1.38
N ALA A 21 -1.86 13.31 1.01
CA ALA A 21 -2.09 11.99 0.44
C ALA A 21 -2.84 11.09 1.45
N PRO A 22 -3.84 10.31 1.00
CA PRO A 22 -4.51 9.34 1.85
C PRO A 22 -3.53 8.23 2.25
N GLY A 23 -3.80 7.57 3.38
CA GLY A 23 -3.07 6.36 3.76
C GLY A 23 -3.27 5.25 2.72
N ILE A 24 -2.17 4.62 2.29
CA ILE A 24 -2.19 3.60 1.25
C ILE A 24 -1.89 2.22 1.85
N LEU A 25 -2.78 1.26 1.57
CA LEU A 25 -2.59 -0.15 1.84
C LEU A 25 -2.44 -0.90 0.51
N ILE A 26 -1.39 -1.71 0.35
CA ILE A 26 -1.19 -2.52 -0.86
C ILE A 26 -1.40 -4.01 -0.56
N LEU A 27 -2.17 -4.68 -1.43
CA LEU A 27 -2.28 -6.13 -1.44
C LEU A 27 -1.38 -6.71 -2.55
N SER A 28 -0.19 -7.19 -2.21
CA SER A 28 0.78 -7.75 -3.17
C SER A 28 0.68 -9.28 -3.27
N SER A 29 1.16 -9.86 -4.37
CA SER A 29 1.40 -11.30 -4.46
C SER A 29 2.75 -11.63 -3.81
N ALA A 30 2.91 -12.84 -3.25
CA ALA A 30 4.17 -13.27 -2.65
C ALA A 30 5.36 -13.22 -3.62
N ALA A 31 5.09 -13.35 -4.93
CA ALA A 31 6.11 -13.26 -5.98
C ALA A 31 6.64 -11.84 -6.24
N HIS A 32 6.00 -10.80 -5.67
CA HIS A 32 6.35 -9.40 -5.89
C HIS A 32 6.48 -8.68 -4.54
N PRO A 33 7.53 -8.99 -3.75
CA PRO A 33 7.76 -8.31 -2.49
C PRO A 33 8.07 -6.83 -2.74
N ILE A 34 7.46 -5.96 -1.93
CA ILE A 34 7.75 -4.52 -1.95
C ILE A 34 8.77 -4.23 -0.85
N PRO A 35 9.95 -3.67 -1.17
CA PRO A 35 10.95 -3.33 -0.17
C PRO A 35 10.39 -2.31 0.84
N PRO A 36 10.70 -2.43 2.15
CA PRO A 36 10.25 -1.49 3.17
C PRO A 36 10.62 -0.02 2.87
N ASP A 37 11.82 0.21 2.34
CA ASP A 37 12.29 1.56 1.98
C ASP A 37 11.47 2.18 0.85
N THR A 38 11.03 1.36 -0.10
CA THR A 38 10.13 1.79 -1.19
C THR A 38 8.74 2.07 -0.66
N ALA A 39 8.22 1.22 0.23
CA ALA A 39 6.92 1.43 0.85
C ALA A 39 6.88 2.75 1.65
N SER A 40 7.88 3.00 2.49
CA SER A 40 7.99 4.21 3.30
C SER A 40 8.06 5.48 2.45
N ARG A 41 8.91 5.50 1.40
CA ARG A 41 9.04 6.65 0.49
C ARG A 41 7.76 7.00 -0.27
N LEU A 42 6.88 6.04 -0.49
CA LEU A 42 5.62 6.24 -1.21
C LEU A 42 4.41 6.41 -0.27
N GLY A 43 4.66 6.59 1.04
CA GLY A 43 3.59 6.73 2.04
C GLY A 43 2.68 5.50 2.12
N ILE A 44 3.20 4.31 1.78
CA ILE A 44 2.47 3.06 1.91
C ILE A 44 2.55 2.62 3.37
N ALA A 45 1.41 2.67 4.05
CA ALA A 45 1.30 2.34 5.47
C ALA A 45 1.51 0.86 5.74
N ARG A 46 1.02 -0.01 4.84
CA ARG A 46 1.21 -1.46 4.97
C ARG A 46 1.06 -2.19 3.64
N VAL A 47 1.83 -3.26 3.50
CA VAL A 47 1.75 -4.22 2.40
C VAL A 47 1.30 -5.55 2.98
N LEU A 48 0.22 -6.13 2.43
CA LEU A 48 -0.30 -7.44 2.79
C LEU A 48 -0.14 -8.39 1.61
N THR A 49 0.22 -9.64 1.90
CA THR A 49 0.38 -10.66 0.87
C THR A 49 -0.95 -11.37 0.60
N LYS A 50 -1.27 -11.55 -0.68
CA LYS A 50 -2.43 -12.33 -1.14
C LYS A 50 -2.14 -13.84 -1.05
N PRO A 51 -3.13 -14.68 -0.70
CA PRO A 51 -4.48 -14.32 -0.26
C PRO A 51 -4.46 -13.71 1.15
N VAL A 52 -5.17 -12.60 1.34
CA VAL A 52 -5.22 -11.89 2.61
C VAL A 52 -6.32 -12.46 3.51
N LYS A 53 -6.03 -12.67 4.79
CA LYS A 53 -7.07 -13.02 5.77
C LYS A 53 -7.89 -11.78 6.11
N GLN A 54 -9.19 -11.97 6.35
CA GLN A 54 -10.10 -10.86 6.69
C GLN A 54 -9.68 -10.15 7.99
N SER A 55 -9.19 -10.90 8.99
CA SER A 55 -8.63 -10.35 10.22
C SER A 55 -7.45 -9.41 9.93
N ASP A 56 -6.49 -9.88 9.14
CA ASP A 56 -5.26 -9.13 8.86
C ASP A 56 -5.55 -7.85 8.07
N LEU A 57 -6.56 -7.91 7.18
CA LEU A 57 -7.05 -6.73 6.46
C LEU A 57 -7.76 -5.73 7.39
N LEU A 58 -8.64 -6.24 8.27
CA LEU A 58 -9.35 -5.40 9.25
C LEU A 58 -8.35 -4.72 10.19
N ASP A 59 -7.35 -5.45 10.69
CA ASP A 59 -6.30 -4.91 11.55
C ASP A 59 -5.50 -3.84 10.82
N ALA A 60 -5.14 -4.06 9.55
CA ALA A 60 -4.40 -3.08 8.76
C ALA A 60 -5.19 -1.79 8.51
N ILE A 61 -6.50 -1.90 8.26
CA ILE A 61 -7.38 -0.74 8.09
C ILE A 61 -7.55 0.00 9.43
N THR A 62 -7.80 -0.73 10.51
CA THR A 62 -8.03 -0.13 11.83
C THR A 62 -6.79 0.61 12.33
N ASN A 63 -5.60 0.04 12.12
CA ASN A 63 -4.32 0.66 12.47
C ASN A 63 -3.99 1.91 11.62
N LEU A 64 -4.67 2.11 10.48
CA LEU A 64 -4.50 3.31 9.66
C LEU A 64 -5.20 4.54 10.26
N PHE A 65 -6.28 4.30 11.02
CA PHE A 65 -7.15 5.34 11.59
C PHE A 65 -7.03 5.47 13.11
N GLY A 66 -6.23 4.61 13.75
CA GLY A 66 -5.98 4.59 15.19
C GLY A 66 -4.87 5.55 15.62
#